data_AF-A0A0B2VGY2-F1
#
_entry.id   AF-A0A0B2VGY2-F1
#
_cell.length_a   1.000
_cell.length_b   1.000
_cell.length_c   1.000
_cell.angle_alpha   90.00
_cell.angle_beta   90.00
_cell.angle_gamma   90.00
#
_symmetry.space_group_name_H-M   'P 1'
#
loop_
_entity.id
_entity.type
_entity.pdbx_description
1 polymer ?
#
loop_
_entity_poly.entity_id
_entity_poly.type
_entity_poly.pdbx_seq_one_letter_code
_entity_poly.pdbx_strand_id
1 'polypeptide(L)'
;FSLAFLYSIADAQFLYATSTGPFQCTVKDNQVFLADLPWKTLSGNDIQAGIDYQRRRDDCLKVKHDPTPACTNPPPFCESHGLKLYNFAGCSVLGNKLFKDQQYLRDLTAQDKEALKAFDAKVADYQKQQENAPLPPKPPVGFGILPPSGPRPPMPPNLCA
;
A
#
# COMPACT_ATOMS: atom_id res chain seq x y z
N PHE A 1 -1.99 -11.88 1.64
CA PHE A 1 -1.33 -10.60 1.34
C PHE A 1 -0.60 -10.74 0.01
N SER A 2 -1.13 -10.15 -1.06
CA SER A 2 -0.38 -10.04 -2.32
C SER A 2 0.26 -8.66 -2.35
N LEU A 3 1.58 -8.61 -2.27
CA LEU A 3 2.38 -7.40 -2.42
C LEU A 3 3.05 -7.45 -3.79
N ALA A 4 2.76 -6.47 -4.63
CA ALA A 4 3.50 -6.26 -5.87
C ALA A 4 4.41 -5.05 -5.69
N PHE A 5 5.71 -5.25 -5.80
CA PHE A 5 6.72 -4.20 -5.79
C PHE A 5 7.36 -4.12 -7.18
N LEU A 6 7.40 -2.94 -7.79
CA LEU A 6 8.27 -2.70 -8.94
C LEU A 6 9.35 -1.69 -8.59
N TYR A 7 10.60 -2.12 -8.78
CA TYR A 7 11.79 -1.31 -8.64
C TYR A 7 12.44 -1.13 -10.01
N SER A 8 12.91 0.08 -10.33
CA SER A 8 13.85 0.27 -11.43
C SER A 8 15.25 -0.06 -10.94
N ILE A 9 15.84 -1.16 -11.43
CA ILE A 9 17.21 -1.58 -11.07
C ILE A 9 18.31 -0.77 -11.76
N ALA A 10 17.97 0.14 -12.67
CA ALA A 10 18.93 1.08 -13.25
C ALA A 10 19.39 2.16 -12.24
N ASP A 11 18.56 2.49 -11.24
CA ASP A 11 18.82 3.59 -10.29
C ASP A 11 18.34 3.30 -8.85
N ALA A 12 17.96 2.06 -8.52
CA ALA A 12 17.30 1.69 -7.25
C ALA A 12 16.08 2.57 -6.91
N GLN A 13 15.37 3.06 -7.93
CA GLN A 13 14.21 3.93 -7.75
C GLN A 13 12.96 3.08 -7.50
N PHE A 14 12.35 3.26 -6.33
CA PHE A 14 11.00 2.77 -6.04
C PHE A 14 10.03 3.42 -7.03
N LEU A 15 9.36 2.61 -7.86
CA LEU A 15 8.39 3.13 -8.82
C LEU A 15 7.00 3.18 -8.20
N TYR A 16 6.55 2.04 -7.68
CA TYR A 16 5.32 1.93 -6.93
C TYR A 16 5.23 0.57 -6.22
N ALA A 17 4.32 0.50 -5.25
CA ALA A 17 3.82 -0.75 -4.70
C ALA A 17 2.29 -0.74 -4.64
N THR A 18 1.69 -1.90 -4.86
CA THR A 18 0.26 -2.10 -4.60
C THR A 18 0.04 -3.21 -3.60
N SER A 19 -0.93 -3.07 -2.72
CA SER A 19 -1.30 -4.06 -1.72
C SER A 19 -2.80 -4.07 -1.47
N THR A 20 -3.34 -5.20 -1.08
CA THR A 20 -4.74 -5.35 -0.66
C THR A 20 -4.78 -5.77 0.80
N GLY A 21 -5.70 -5.17 1.58
CA GLY A 21 -5.85 -5.41 3.00
C GLY A 21 -6.14 -6.88 3.38
N PRO A 22 -6.15 -7.19 4.68
CA PRO A 22 -6.31 -6.25 5.80
C PRO A 22 -5.02 -5.51 6.19
N PHE A 23 -5.08 -4.20 6.35
CA PHE A 23 -3.92 -3.39 6.73
C PHE A 23 -3.74 -3.34 8.24
N GLN A 24 -2.50 -3.09 8.69
CA GLN A 24 -2.23 -2.79 10.09
C GLN A 24 -3.03 -1.57 10.52
N CYS A 25 -3.79 -1.72 11.62
CA CYS A 25 -4.56 -0.65 12.23
C CYS A 25 -3.95 -0.22 13.57
N THR A 26 -3.74 1.07 13.76
CA THR A 26 -3.31 1.65 15.04
C THR A 26 -4.15 2.86 15.40
N VAL A 27 -4.19 3.22 16.69
CA VAL A 27 -4.93 4.40 17.17
C VAL A 27 -4.00 5.22 18.05
N LYS A 28 -3.85 6.50 17.72
CA LYS A 28 -3.04 7.46 18.49
C LYS A 28 -3.75 8.81 18.49
N ASP A 29 -3.90 9.42 19.67
CA ASP A 29 -4.52 10.76 19.82
C ASP A 29 -5.88 10.88 19.12
N ASN A 30 -6.74 9.87 19.29
CA ASN A 30 -8.04 9.72 18.61
C ASN A 30 -7.97 9.59 17.08
N GLN A 31 -6.78 9.54 16.47
CA GLN A 31 -6.59 9.29 15.05
C GLN A 31 -6.37 7.80 14.81
N VAL A 32 -7.19 7.20 13.95
CA VAL A 32 -6.97 5.86 13.40
C VAL A 32 -5.98 5.96 12.26
N PHE A 33 -4.97 5.09 12.27
CA PHE A 33 -4.04 4.90 11.18
C PHE A 33 -4.24 3.52 10.56
N LEU A 34 -4.38 3.47 9.24
CA LEU A 34 -4.39 2.24 8.45
C LEU A 34 -3.20 2.26 7.51
N ALA A 35 -2.36 1.22 7.54
CA ALA A 35 -1.09 1.21 6.80
C ALA A 35 -0.26 2.49 7.04
N ASP A 36 -0.21 2.93 8.30
CA ASP A 36 0.44 4.17 8.75
C ASP A 36 -0.10 5.48 8.15
N LEU A 37 -1.24 5.44 7.47
CA LEU A 37 -1.91 6.62 6.92
C LEU A 37 -3.08 7.06 7.82
N PRO A 38 -3.28 8.38 8.05
CA PRO A 38 -4.35 8.89 8.90
C PRO A 38 -5.72 8.65 8.27
N TRP A 39 -6.38 7.55 8.66
CA TRP A 39 -7.59 7.07 8.02
C TRP A 39 -8.85 7.81 8.46
N LYS A 40 -9.06 7.92 9.77
CA LYS A 40 -10.26 8.51 10.37
C LYS A 40 -9.98 9.01 11.78
N THR A 41 -10.53 10.17 12.12
CA THR A 41 -10.54 10.65 13.51
C THR A 41 -11.77 10.10 14.24
N LEU A 42 -11.54 9.54 15.42
CA LEU A 42 -12.58 9.03 16.33
C LEU A 42 -13.23 10.19 17.09
N SER A 43 -14.52 10.05 17.36
CA SER A 43 -15.28 11.04 18.13
C SER A 43 -16.35 10.36 18.99
N GLY A 44 -16.78 11.02 20.06
CA GLY A 44 -17.79 10.50 20.98
C GLY A 44 -17.40 9.15 21.58
N ASN A 45 -18.31 8.17 21.52
CA ASN A 45 -18.14 6.85 22.13
C ASN A 45 -17.03 6.01 21.47
N ASP A 46 -16.65 6.32 20.22
CA ASP A 46 -15.61 5.58 19.50
C ASP A 46 -14.21 5.82 20.08
N ILE A 47 -14.01 6.94 20.81
CA ILE A 47 -12.71 7.26 21.43
C ILE A 47 -12.31 6.17 22.42
N GLN A 48 -13.23 5.76 23.29
CA GLN A 48 -12.96 4.73 24.29
C GLN A 48 -12.69 3.37 23.62
N ALA A 49 -13.45 3.03 22.57
CA ALA A 49 -13.20 1.83 21.78
C ALA A 49 -11.81 1.85 21.11
N GLY A 50 -11.34 3.02 20.66
CA GLY A 50 -9.98 3.22 20.15
C GLY A 50 -8.89 2.99 21.18
N ILE A 51 -9.05 3.54 22.39
CA ILE A 51 -8.12 3.36 23.51
C ILE A 51 -8.02 1.87 23.90
N ASP A 52 -9.16 1.21 24.07
CA ASP A 52 -9.21 -0.19 24.47
C ASP A 52 -8.67 -1.13 23.38
N TYR A 53 -8.91 -0.81 22.11
CA TYR A 53 -8.30 -1.52 20.99
C TYR A 53 -6.77 -1.37 20.98
N GLN A 54 -6.26 -0.15 21.12
CA GLN A 54 -4.82 0.12 21.13
C GLN A 54 -4.12 -0.64 22.27
N ARG A 55 -4.71 -0.65 23.48
CA ARG A 55 -4.20 -1.42 24.63
C ARG A 55 -4.18 -2.93 24.32
N ARG A 56 -5.28 -3.47 23.80
CA ARG A 56 -5.42 -4.89 23.45
C ARG A 56 -4.42 -5.30 22.38
N ARG A 57 -4.26 -4.50 21.32
CA ARG A 57 -3.29 -4.78 20.25
C ARG A 57 -1.87 -4.83 20.80
N ASP A 58 -1.51 -3.89 21.67
CA ASP A 58 -0.17 -3.86 22.26
C ASP A 58 0.09 -5.07 23.17
N ASP A 59 -0.87 -5.49 23.98
CA ASP A 59 -0.79 -6.75 24.77
C ASP A 59 -0.59 -7.97 23.85
N CYS A 60 -1.41 -8.08 22.81
CA CYS A 60 -1.32 -9.16 21.82
C CYS A 60 0.06 -9.20 21.14
N LEU A 61 0.58 -8.07 20.66
CA LEU A 61 1.84 -8.03 19.91
C LEU A 61 3.08 -8.13 20.80
N LYS A 62 3.09 -7.42 21.94
CA LYS A 62 4.29 -7.24 22.76
C LYS A 62 4.41 -8.28 23.88
N VAL A 63 3.29 -8.74 24.43
CA VAL A 63 3.27 -9.68 25.58
C VAL A 63 2.98 -11.10 25.11
N LYS A 64 1.90 -11.28 24.32
CA LYS A 64 1.46 -12.60 23.86
C LYS A 64 2.14 -13.06 22.58
N HIS A 65 2.78 -12.13 21.85
CA HIS A 65 3.36 -12.38 20.53
C HIS A 65 2.37 -13.00 19.53
N ASP A 66 1.10 -12.64 19.64
CA ASP A 66 0.00 -13.13 18.80
C ASP A 66 -0.57 -11.97 17.95
N PRO A 67 -0.20 -11.85 16.66
CA PRO A 67 -0.69 -10.80 15.78
C PRO A 67 -2.05 -11.12 15.16
N THR A 68 -2.71 -12.22 15.53
CA THR A 68 -3.92 -12.66 14.84
C THR A 68 -5.13 -11.76 15.13
N PRO A 69 -6.12 -11.72 14.22
CA PRO A 69 -7.40 -11.06 14.48
C PRO A 69 -8.15 -11.63 15.69
N ALA A 70 -7.90 -12.90 16.03
CA ALA A 70 -8.50 -13.55 17.19
C ALA A 70 -8.04 -12.90 18.51
N CYS A 71 -6.76 -12.53 18.62
CA CYS A 71 -6.26 -11.80 19.79
C CYS A 71 -6.61 -10.31 19.72
N THR A 72 -6.28 -9.68 18.58
CA THR A 72 -6.36 -8.22 18.46
C THR A 72 -7.79 -7.69 18.37
N ASN A 73 -8.74 -8.51 17.91
CA ASN A 73 -10.16 -8.20 17.75
C ASN A 73 -10.41 -6.78 17.23
N PRO A 74 -10.02 -6.48 15.96
CA PRO A 74 -10.09 -5.14 15.42
C PRO A 74 -11.54 -4.63 15.33
N PRO A 75 -11.81 -3.40 15.77
CA PRO A 75 -13.14 -2.78 15.69
C PRO A 75 -13.50 -2.35 14.26
N PRO A 76 -14.77 -2.02 13.97
CA PRO A 76 -15.24 -1.69 12.61
C PRO A 76 -14.52 -0.51 11.94
N PHE A 77 -14.00 0.45 12.70
CA PHE A 77 -13.22 1.56 12.13
C PHE A 77 -11.83 1.15 11.61
N CYS A 78 -11.38 -0.07 11.93
CA CYS A 78 -10.17 -0.69 11.38
C CYS A 78 -10.46 -1.61 10.19
N GLU A 79 -11.74 -1.80 9.81
CA GLU A 79 -12.14 -2.66 8.72
C GLU A 79 -11.48 -2.18 7.41
N SER A 80 -10.61 -3.03 6.86
CA SER A 80 -9.81 -2.71 5.68
C SER A 80 -9.75 -3.86 4.68
N HIS A 81 -10.59 -4.88 4.87
CA HIS A 81 -10.71 -5.99 3.95
C HIS A 81 -11.16 -5.48 2.57
N GLY A 82 -10.42 -5.87 1.53
CA GLY A 82 -10.70 -5.44 0.17
C GLY A 82 -10.27 -4.00 -0.18
N LEU A 83 -9.78 -3.21 0.79
CA LEU A 83 -9.17 -1.92 0.46
C LEU A 83 -7.86 -2.15 -0.28
N LYS A 84 -7.68 -1.40 -1.38
CA LYS A 84 -6.44 -1.37 -2.14
C LYS A 84 -5.61 -0.16 -1.72
N LEU A 85 -4.33 -0.39 -1.48
CA LEU A 85 -3.30 0.61 -1.24
C LEU A 85 -2.43 0.71 -2.49
N TYR A 86 -2.27 1.91 -3.01
CA TYR A 86 -1.23 2.26 -3.97
C TYR A 86 -0.23 3.15 -3.24
N ASN A 87 1.04 2.82 -3.31
CA ASN A 87 2.12 3.62 -2.77
C ASN A 87 3.00 4.06 -3.94
N PHE A 88 2.96 5.34 -4.25
CA PHE A 88 3.81 6.01 -5.22
C PHE A 88 4.81 6.89 -4.48
N ALA A 89 5.91 7.28 -5.12
CA ALA A 89 6.88 8.20 -4.52
C ALA A 89 6.19 9.51 -4.09
N GLY A 90 6.10 9.74 -2.77
CA GLY A 90 5.47 10.92 -2.17
C GLY A 90 3.93 10.95 -2.19
N CYS A 91 3.27 9.92 -2.70
CA CYS A 91 1.82 9.91 -2.92
C CYS A 91 1.22 8.53 -2.69
N SER A 92 0.25 8.41 -1.80
CA SER A 92 -0.42 7.14 -1.49
C SER A 92 -1.91 7.24 -1.72
N VAL A 93 -2.52 6.15 -2.17
CA VAL A 93 -3.97 6.01 -2.30
C VAL A 93 -4.42 4.83 -1.48
N LEU A 94 -5.26 5.04 -0.48
CA LEU A 94 -5.87 3.96 0.31
C LEU A 94 -7.39 4.00 0.13
N GLY A 95 -7.95 2.96 -0.50
CA GLY A 95 -9.37 2.90 -0.82
C GLY A 95 -9.77 4.04 -1.78
N ASN A 96 -10.54 5.01 -1.26
CA ASN A 96 -10.99 6.19 -2.00
C ASN A 96 -10.27 7.48 -1.56
N LYS A 97 -9.23 7.38 -0.72
CA LYS A 97 -8.55 8.54 -0.13
C LYS A 97 -7.16 8.70 -0.71
N LEU A 98 -6.81 9.94 -1.04
CA LEU A 98 -5.49 10.34 -1.52
C LEU A 98 -4.71 10.99 -0.39
N PHE A 99 -3.44 10.59 -0.27
CA PHE A 99 -2.51 11.06 0.73
C PHE A 99 -1.24 11.58 0.05
N LYS A 100 -0.77 12.76 0.47
CA LYS A 100 0.50 13.34 0.04
C LYS A 100 1.37 13.50 1.27
N ASP A 101 2.62 13.02 1.23
CA ASP A 101 3.55 13.09 2.36
C ASP A 101 2.93 12.58 3.69
N GLN A 102 2.20 11.45 3.60
CA GLN A 102 1.48 10.81 4.71
C GLN A 102 0.32 11.63 5.32
N GLN A 103 -0.12 12.70 4.67
CA GLN A 103 -1.25 13.53 5.11
C GLN A 103 -2.45 13.34 4.18
N TYR A 104 -3.66 13.32 4.73
CA TYR A 104 -4.87 13.28 3.92
C TYR A 104 -4.97 14.55 3.07
N LEU A 105 -5.08 14.37 1.75
CA LEU A 105 -5.22 15.48 0.82
C LEU A 105 -6.69 15.69 0.44
N ARG A 106 -7.33 14.64 -0.09
CA ARG A 106 -8.72 14.65 -0.57
C ARG A 106 -9.18 13.22 -0.88
N ASP A 107 -10.47 13.06 -1.13
CA ASP A 107 -10.98 11.84 -1.77
C ASP A 107 -10.67 11.82 -3.28
N LEU A 108 -10.62 10.63 -3.87
CA LEU A 108 -10.39 10.44 -5.30
C LEU A 108 -11.56 10.98 -6.12
N THR A 109 -11.23 11.75 -7.15
CA THR A 109 -12.15 12.16 -8.22
C THR A 109 -12.44 11.01 -9.17
N ALA A 110 -13.40 11.19 -10.08
CA ALA A 110 -13.66 10.22 -11.14
C ALA A 110 -12.42 10.05 -12.04
N GLN A 111 -11.73 11.15 -12.35
CA GLN A 111 -10.51 11.17 -13.15
C GLN A 111 -9.37 10.40 -12.48
N ASP A 112 -9.19 10.53 -11.17
CA ASP A 112 -8.16 9.77 -10.46
C ASP A 112 -8.43 8.26 -10.50
N LYS A 113 -9.70 7.85 -10.37
CA LYS A 113 -10.11 6.45 -10.46
C LYS A 113 -9.86 5.86 -11.84
N GLU A 114 -10.14 6.64 -12.89
CA GLU A 114 -9.84 6.25 -14.26
C GLU A 114 -8.33 6.14 -14.49
N ALA A 115 -7.54 7.08 -13.97
CA ALA A 115 -6.08 7.03 -14.06
C ALA A 115 -5.50 5.80 -13.35
N LEU A 116 -6.01 5.45 -12.16
CA LEU A 116 -5.62 4.24 -11.44
C LEU A 116 -6.00 2.96 -12.21
N LYS A 117 -7.19 2.91 -12.82
CA LYS A 117 -7.62 1.78 -13.65
C LYS A 117 -6.73 1.62 -14.89
N ALA A 118 -6.40 2.73 -15.56
CA ALA A 118 -5.50 2.72 -16.70
C ALA A 118 -4.08 2.30 -16.29
N PHE A 119 -3.62 2.73 -15.11
CA PHE A 119 -2.35 2.31 -14.54
C PHE A 119 -2.31 0.79 -14.27
N ASP A 120 -3.33 0.25 -13.59
CA ASP A 120 -3.45 -1.20 -13.34
C ASP A 120 -3.40 -2.03 -14.62
N ALA A 121 -4.04 -1.57 -15.70
CA ALA A 121 -4.00 -2.25 -16.99
C ALA A 121 -2.57 -2.29 -17.57
N LYS A 122 -1.83 -1.17 -17.47
CA LYS A 122 -0.42 -1.11 -17.92
C LYS A 122 0.50 -1.98 -17.06
N VAL A 123 0.24 -2.06 -15.74
CA VAL A 123 0.97 -2.95 -14.84
C VAL A 123 0.76 -4.41 -15.21
N ALA A 124 -0.48 -4.81 -15.45
CA ALA A 124 -0.81 -6.18 -15.85
C ALA A 124 -0.18 -6.55 -17.20
N ASP A 125 -0.18 -5.63 -18.17
CA ASP A 125 0.50 -5.82 -19.45
C ASP A 125 2.03 -5.95 -19.28
N TYR A 126 2.64 -5.07 -18.47
CA TYR A 126 4.05 -5.13 -18.15
C TYR A 126 4.46 -6.46 -17.50
N GLN A 127 3.70 -6.94 -16.51
CA GLN A 127 3.94 -8.21 -15.84
C GLN A 127 3.88 -9.38 -16.83
N LYS A 128 2.88 -9.41 -17.72
CA LYS A 128 2.79 -10.44 -18.78
C LYS A 128 3.99 -10.39 -19.72
N GLN A 129 4.47 -9.20 -20.09
CA GLN A 129 5.64 -9.08 -20.96
C GLN A 129 6.93 -9.54 -20.25
N GLN A 130 7.04 -9.31 -18.94
CA GLN A 130 8.16 -9.83 -18.15
C GLN A 130 8.13 -11.36 -18.01
N GLU A 131 6.96 -11.96 -17.76
CA GLU A 131 6.80 -13.41 -17.63
C GLU A 131 7.11 -14.16 -18.94
N ASN A 132 6.76 -13.56 -20.08
CA ASN A 132 6.98 -14.13 -21.40
C ASN A 132 8.36 -13.77 -22.00
N ALA A 133 9.16 -12.95 -21.30
CA ALA A 133 10.51 -12.64 -21.75
C ALA A 133 11.38 -13.89 -21.65
N PRO A 134 12.17 -14.23 -22.69
CA PRO A 134 13.17 -15.29 -22.60
C PRO A 134 14.03 -15.05 -21.36
N LEU A 135 14.16 -16.07 -20.50
CA LEU A 135 15.04 -16.00 -19.33
C LEU A 135 16.41 -15.52 -19.83
N PRO A 136 16.98 -14.45 -19.24
CA PRO A 136 18.33 -14.06 -19.60
C PRO A 136 19.24 -15.28 -19.39
N PRO A 137 20.18 -15.58 -20.31
CA PRO A 137 21.19 -16.59 -20.05
C PRO A 137 21.81 -16.29 -18.69
N LYS A 138 21.99 -17.33 -17.86
CA LYS A 138 22.46 -17.23 -16.48
C LYS A 138 23.58 -16.17 -16.39
N PRO A 139 23.39 -15.07 -15.66
CA PRO A 139 24.36 -14.00 -15.67
C PRO A 139 25.69 -14.52 -15.07
N PRO A 140 26.85 -14.18 -15.64
CA PRO A 140 28.08 -14.27 -14.87
C PRO A 140 27.90 -13.38 -13.64
N VAL A 141 28.34 -13.88 -12.49
CA VAL A 141 28.24 -13.21 -11.19
C VAL A 141 28.79 -11.77 -11.32
N GLY A 142 27.89 -10.80 -11.46
CA GLY A 142 28.21 -9.42 -11.79
C GLY A 142 26.94 -8.57 -11.79
N PHE A 143 26.95 -7.48 -11.04
CA PHE A 143 25.81 -6.62 -10.74
C PHE A 143 25.10 -6.07 -12.01
N GLY A 144 23.81 -6.40 -12.18
CA GLY A 144 22.76 -5.38 -12.33
C GLY A 144 22.56 -4.63 -13.66
N ILE A 145 22.77 -5.22 -14.85
CA ILE A 145 22.39 -4.56 -16.11
C ILE A 145 21.17 -5.25 -16.73
N LEU A 146 20.02 -4.56 -16.77
CA LEU A 146 18.86 -5.00 -17.57
C LEU A 146 19.21 -4.98 -19.06
N PRO A 147 18.74 -5.95 -19.85
CA PRO A 147 18.87 -5.89 -21.30
C PRO A 147 18.12 -4.66 -21.84
N PRO A 148 18.74 -3.85 -22.73
CA PRO A 148 18.17 -2.60 -23.26
C PRO A 148 16.89 -2.77 -24.10
N SER A 149 16.52 -4.02 -24.42
CA SER A 149 15.36 -4.41 -25.22
C SER A 149 14.15 -4.87 -24.41
N GLY A 150 14.21 -4.80 -23.07
CA GLY A 150 13.10 -5.20 -22.20
C GLY A 150 11.94 -4.20 -22.15
N PRO A 151 10.72 -4.65 -21.80
CA PRO A 151 9.59 -3.78 -21.48
C PRO A 151 9.99 -2.71 -20.45
N ARG A 152 9.47 -1.48 -20.60
CA ARG A 152 9.65 -0.41 -19.61
C ARG A 152 8.51 -0.42 -18.60
N PRO A 153 8.77 -0.23 -17.30
CA PRO A 153 7.72 -0.21 -16.29
C PRO A 153 6.80 1.01 -16.50
N PRO A 154 5.51 0.89 -16.17
CA PRO A 154 4.57 1.99 -16.30
C PRO A 154 4.89 3.10 -15.30
N MET A 155 4.79 4.35 -15.77
CA MET A 155 4.96 5.52 -14.92
C MET A 155 3.73 5.71 -14.03
N PRO A 156 3.89 6.04 -12.73
CA PRO A 156 2.77 6.29 -11.85
C PRO A 156 1.97 7.53 -12.30
N PRO A 157 0.64 7.53 -12.12
CA PRO A 157 -0.17 8.71 -12.41
C PRO A 157 0.18 9.85 -11.44
N ASN A 158 0.17 11.08 -11.94
CA ASN A 158 0.44 12.26 -11.12
C ASN A 158 -0.82 12.69 -10.36
N LEU A 159 -1.19 11.95 -9.30
CA LEU A 159 -2.41 12.20 -8.52
C LEU A 159 -2.23 13.31 -7.46
N CYS A 160 -1.01 13.46 -6.95
CA CYS A 160 -0.64 14.41 -5.90
C CYS A 160 0.04 15.70 -6.44
N ALA A 161 -0.15 15.97 -7.74
CA ALA A 161 0.33 17.17 -8.44
C ALA A 161 -0.08 18.45 -7.72
#